data_AF-A0A8H7R6J4-F1
#
_entry.id   AF-A0A8H7R6J4-F1
#
_cell.length_a   1.000
_cell.length_b   1.000
_cell.length_c   1.000
_cell.angle_alpha   90.00
_cell.angle_beta   90.00
_cell.angle_gamma   90.00
#
_symmetry.space_group_name_H-M   'P 1'
#
loop_
_entity.id
_entity.type
_entity.pdbx_description
1 polymer ?
#
loop_
_entity_poly.entity_id
_entity_poly.type
_entity_poly.pdbx_seq_one_letter_code
_entity_poly.pdbx_strand_id
1 'polypeptide(L)'
;MVEAKNEILVKNEALSKELQKLLKAQNTRLELYGEFDIAFKDYLTGKCPAEQYHSVCKIVTEGFQDVSQEIQDVEKKVNELDKVIGGMIRQLQNIEKERLEKTAKLQILTIQAKESDKDFDETIKQQQESVKEVTDKMYEVWDELREEMHGVASLIC
;
A
#
# COMPACT_ATOMS: atom_id res chain seq x y z
N MET A 1 -17.94 24.58 -28.37
CA MET A 1 -17.57 25.04 -27.02
C MET A 1 -18.39 24.36 -25.91
N VAL A 2 -19.72 24.29 -26.04
CA VAL A 2 -20.57 23.60 -25.04
C VAL A 2 -20.29 22.09 -24.98
N GLU A 3 -20.16 21.42 -26.12
CA GLU A 3 -19.86 19.98 -26.20
C GLU A 3 -18.51 19.61 -25.58
N ALA A 4 -17.44 20.33 -25.94
CA ALA A 4 -16.12 20.12 -25.35
C ALA A 4 -16.07 20.35 -23.82
N LYS A 5 -16.84 21.33 -23.31
CA LYS A 5 -16.97 21.55 -21.86
C LYS A 5 -17.69 20.39 -21.16
N ASN A 6 -18.69 19.81 -21.83
CA ASN A 6 -19.43 18.66 -21.32
C ASN A 6 -18.55 17.39 -21.29
N GLU A 7 -17.73 17.17 -22.31
CA GLU A 7 -16.79 16.04 -22.38
C GLU A 7 -15.73 16.09 -21.26
N ILE A 8 -15.19 17.28 -20.97
CA ILE A 8 -14.23 17.48 -19.87
C ILE A 8 -14.86 17.19 -18.51
N LEU A 9 -16.10 17.65 -18.29
CA LEU A 9 -16.81 17.41 -17.03
C LEU A 9 -17.04 15.90 -16.81
N VAL A 10 -17.55 15.20 -17.82
CA VAL A 10 -17.78 13.74 -17.77
C VAL A 10 -16.49 12.98 -17.49
N LYS A 11 -15.38 13.39 -18.12
CA LYS A 11 -14.06 12.81 -17.87
C LYS A 11 -13.62 13.01 -16.42
N ASN A 12 -13.77 14.21 -15.87
CA ASN A 12 -13.37 14.52 -14.49
C ASN A 12 -14.23 13.74 -13.48
N GLU A 13 -15.54 13.63 -13.70
CA GLU A 13 -16.43 12.81 -12.88
C GLU A 13 -16.02 11.33 -12.86
N ALA A 14 -15.70 10.76 -14.03
CA ALA A 14 -15.21 9.39 -14.14
C ALA A 14 -13.89 9.21 -13.39
N LEU A 15 -12.94 10.15 -13.55
CA LEU A 15 -11.65 10.13 -12.89
C LEU A 15 -11.80 10.20 -11.36
N SER A 16 -12.60 11.13 -10.85
CA SER A 16 -12.88 11.27 -9.42
C SER A 16 -13.49 10.00 -8.82
N LYS A 17 -14.39 9.33 -9.55
CA LYS A 17 -14.98 8.06 -9.10
C LYS A 17 -13.93 6.96 -8.96
N GLU A 18 -12.99 6.83 -9.90
CA GLU A 18 -11.93 5.83 -9.78
C GLU A 18 -10.94 6.19 -8.67
N LEU A 19 -10.63 7.48 -8.47
CA LEU A 19 -9.81 7.96 -7.37
C LEU A 19 -10.44 7.71 -5.97
N GLN A 20 -11.77 7.80 -5.85
CA GLN A 20 -12.45 7.40 -4.61
C GLN A 20 -12.32 5.90 -4.32
N LYS A 21 -12.29 5.05 -5.35
CA LYS A 21 -12.03 3.61 -5.16
C LYS A 21 -10.59 3.36 -4.73
N LEU A 22 -9.64 4.09 -5.31
CA LEU A 22 -8.24 4.04 -4.89
C LEU A 22 -8.11 4.31 -3.39
N LEU A 23 -8.75 5.38 -2.87
CA LEU A 23 -8.70 5.70 -1.44
C LEU A 23 -9.22 4.56 -0.57
N LYS A 24 -10.34 3.95 -0.96
CA LYS A 24 -10.91 2.83 -0.22
C LYS A 24 -9.95 1.63 -0.19
N ALA A 25 -9.40 1.26 -1.35
CA ALA A 25 -8.44 0.18 -1.44
C ALA A 25 -7.16 0.48 -0.63
N GLN A 26 -6.66 1.72 -0.65
CA GLN A 26 -5.50 2.09 0.17
C GLN A 26 -5.79 2.03 1.67
N ASN A 27 -7.00 2.39 2.12
CA ASN A 27 -7.40 2.20 3.52
C ASN A 27 -7.42 0.71 3.90
N THR A 28 -7.99 -0.15 3.06
CA THR A 28 -7.98 -1.60 3.28
C THR A 28 -6.55 -2.15 3.37
N ARG A 29 -5.64 -1.68 2.50
CA ARG A 29 -4.22 -2.05 2.59
C ARG A 29 -3.58 -1.63 3.91
N LEU A 30 -3.88 -0.43 4.41
CA LEU A 30 -3.39 0.04 5.71
C LEU A 30 -3.90 -0.81 6.87
N GLU A 31 -5.18 -1.22 6.82
CA GLU A 31 -5.78 -2.12 7.81
C GLU A 31 -5.07 -3.48 7.82
N LEU A 32 -4.80 -4.07 6.64
CA LEU A 32 -4.05 -5.33 6.51
C LEU A 32 -2.63 -5.24 7.09
N TYR A 33 -1.91 -4.14 6.87
CA TYR A 33 -0.61 -3.91 7.51
C TYR A 33 -0.74 -3.85 9.04
N GLY A 34 -1.80 -3.23 9.54
CA GLY A 34 -2.10 -3.18 10.98
C GLY A 34 -2.33 -4.57 11.57
N GLU A 35 -3.17 -5.38 10.93
CA GLU A 35 -3.43 -6.77 11.35
C GLU A 35 -2.15 -7.61 11.33
N PHE A 36 -1.34 -7.46 10.28
CA PHE A 36 -0.08 -8.18 10.14
C PHE A 36 0.93 -7.81 11.24
N ASP A 37 1.07 -6.53 11.56
CA ASP A 37 1.96 -6.05 12.62
C ASP A 37 1.48 -6.46 14.02
N ILE A 38 0.18 -6.41 14.29
CA ILE A 38 -0.40 -6.89 15.56
C ILE A 38 -0.11 -8.36 15.76
N ALA A 39 -0.40 -9.21 14.76
CA ALA A 39 -0.17 -10.64 14.85
C ALA A 39 1.31 -10.98 15.05
N PHE A 40 2.20 -10.25 14.40
CA PHE A 40 3.64 -10.38 14.58
C PHE A 40 4.08 -10.03 16.01
N LYS A 41 3.61 -8.91 16.56
CA LYS A 41 3.92 -8.51 17.95
C LYS A 41 3.38 -9.50 18.97
N ASP A 42 2.17 -10.02 18.75
CA ASP A 42 1.59 -11.05 19.62
C ASP A 42 2.36 -12.37 19.55
N TYR A 43 2.86 -12.75 18.36
CA TYR A 43 3.76 -13.90 18.21
C TYR A 43 5.08 -13.70 18.97
N LEU A 44 5.71 -12.53 18.81
CA LEU A 44 6.96 -12.21 19.50
C LEU A 44 6.80 -12.20 21.04
N THR A 45 5.64 -11.79 21.55
CA THR A 45 5.38 -11.78 23.00
C THR A 45 4.81 -13.09 23.54
N GLY A 46 4.59 -14.09 22.68
CA GLY A 46 4.04 -15.40 23.07
C GLY A 46 2.53 -15.39 23.36
N LYS A 47 1.82 -14.30 23.03
CA LYS A 47 0.36 -14.20 23.13
C LYS A 47 -0.36 -14.95 22.00
N CYS A 48 0.34 -15.15 20.89
CA CYS A 48 -0.16 -15.85 19.70
C CYS A 48 0.75 -17.06 19.40
N PRO A 49 0.22 -18.29 19.34
CA PRO A 49 1.00 -19.46 18.93
C PRO A 49 1.35 -19.40 17.43
N ALA A 50 2.38 -20.15 17.03
CA ALA A 50 2.88 -20.16 15.65
C ALA A 50 1.79 -20.50 14.61
N GLU A 51 0.90 -21.45 14.92
CA GLU A 51 -0.20 -21.85 14.02
C GLU A 51 -1.17 -20.70 13.76
N GLN A 52 -1.51 -19.93 14.80
CA GLN A 52 -2.39 -18.78 14.68
C GLN A 52 -1.71 -17.65 13.91
N TYR A 53 -0.42 -17.36 14.19
CA TYR A 53 0.34 -16.37 13.43
C TYR A 53 0.43 -16.74 11.94
N HIS A 54 0.68 -18.02 11.63
CA HIS A 54 0.69 -18.50 10.25
C HIS A 54 -0.67 -18.35 9.57
N SER A 55 -1.77 -18.65 10.27
CA SER A 55 -3.12 -18.44 9.74
C SER A 55 -3.38 -16.97 9.42
N VAL A 56 -2.97 -16.04 10.30
CA VAL A 56 -3.10 -14.60 10.02
C VAL A 56 -2.24 -14.21 8.82
N CYS A 57 -0.98 -14.66 8.75
CA CYS A 57 -0.10 -14.40 7.60
C CYS A 57 -0.74 -14.81 6.27
N LYS A 58 -1.42 -15.97 6.24
CA LYS A 58 -2.15 -16.43 5.05
C LYS A 58 -3.30 -15.48 4.69
N ILE A 59 -4.15 -15.14 5.66
CA ILE A 59 -5.29 -14.25 5.46
C ILE A 59 -4.84 -12.87 4.97
N VAL A 60 -3.85 -12.26 5.62
CA VAL A 60 -3.37 -10.94 5.19
C VAL A 60 -2.69 -11.00 3.83
N THR A 61 -2.02 -12.10 3.48
CA THR A 61 -1.43 -12.28 2.15
C THR A 61 -2.50 -12.32 1.06
N GLU A 62 -3.58 -13.07 1.28
CA GLU A 62 -4.74 -13.11 0.38
C GLU A 62 -5.37 -11.71 0.27
N GLY A 63 -5.57 -11.01 1.39
CA GLY A 63 -6.07 -9.63 1.39
C GLY A 63 -5.16 -8.66 0.64
N PHE A 64 -3.82 -8.78 0.77
CA PHE A 64 -2.87 -7.95 0.02
C PHE A 64 -2.93 -8.23 -1.48
N GLN A 65 -3.17 -9.47 -1.89
CA GLN A 65 -3.34 -9.83 -3.30
C GLN A 65 -4.61 -9.21 -3.87
N ASP A 66 -5.74 -9.36 -3.16
CA ASP A 66 -7.03 -8.82 -3.57
C ASP A 66 -6.98 -7.30 -3.72
N VAL A 67 -6.50 -6.59 -2.69
CA VAL A 67 -6.43 -5.12 -2.73
C VAL A 67 -5.44 -4.62 -3.78
N SER A 68 -4.37 -5.36 -4.05
CA SER A 68 -3.42 -5.01 -5.12
C SER A 68 -4.05 -5.19 -6.50
N GLN A 69 -4.87 -6.22 -6.69
CA GLN A 69 -5.64 -6.41 -7.92
C GLN A 69 -6.65 -5.29 -8.13
N GLU A 70 -7.39 -4.90 -7.09
CA GLU A 70 -8.32 -3.77 -7.14
C GLU A 70 -7.62 -2.48 -7.56
N ILE A 71 -6.45 -2.18 -6.97
CA ILE A 71 -5.72 -0.96 -7.31
C ILE A 71 -5.17 -1.01 -8.74
N GLN A 72 -4.72 -2.17 -9.22
CA GLN A 72 -4.30 -2.32 -10.62
C GLN A 72 -5.45 -2.09 -11.61
N ASP A 73 -6.67 -2.48 -11.25
CA ASP A 73 -7.83 -2.23 -12.11
C ASP A 73 -8.29 -0.76 -12.08
N VAL A 74 -8.13 -0.09 -10.95
CA VAL A 74 -8.27 1.37 -10.86
C VAL A 74 -7.19 2.06 -11.68
N GLU A 75 -5.92 1.65 -11.55
CA GLU A 75 -4.79 2.20 -12.30
C GLU A 75 -5.03 2.16 -13.81
N LYS A 76 -5.47 1.02 -14.35
CA LYS A 76 -5.77 0.89 -15.79
C LYS A 76 -6.77 1.93 -16.26
N LYS A 77 -7.88 2.09 -15.54
CA LYS A 77 -8.95 3.06 -15.87
C LYS A 77 -8.49 4.50 -15.69
N VAL A 78 -7.77 4.78 -14.62
CA VAL A 78 -7.20 6.11 -14.39
C VAL A 78 -6.22 6.43 -15.50
N ASN A 79 -5.35 5.51 -15.92
CA ASN A 79 -4.36 5.75 -16.98
C ASN A 79 -4.98 6.03 -18.36
N GLU A 80 -6.20 5.55 -18.63
CA GLU A 80 -6.97 5.91 -19.82
C GLU A 80 -7.50 7.36 -19.77
N LEU A 81 -7.81 7.85 -18.56
CA LEU A 81 -8.34 9.18 -18.32
C LEU A 81 -7.20 10.20 -18.14
N ASP A 82 -6.25 9.90 -17.27
CA ASP A 82 -5.10 10.73 -16.92
C ASP A 82 -3.85 9.87 -16.71
N LYS A 83 -2.91 9.98 -17.64
CA LYS A 83 -1.66 9.21 -17.62
C LYS A 83 -0.71 9.62 -16.49
N VAL A 84 -0.78 10.87 -16.02
CA VAL A 84 0.08 11.35 -14.94
C VAL A 84 -0.33 10.68 -13.64
N ILE A 85 -1.62 10.81 -13.30
CA ILE A 85 -2.20 10.18 -12.11
C ILE A 85 -2.06 8.66 -12.19
N GLY A 86 -2.31 8.06 -13.36
CA GLY A 86 -2.11 6.62 -13.58
C GLY A 86 -0.67 6.18 -13.32
N GLY A 87 0.30 6.97 -13.77
CA GLY A 87 1.73 6.75 -13.49
C GLY A 87 2.08 6.83 -12.01
N MET A 88 1.49 7.78 -11.28
CA MET A 88 1.68 7.91 -9.82
C MET A 88 1.11 6.71 -9.07
N ILE A 89 -0.08 6.22 -9.46
CA ILE A 89 -0.66 5.00 -8.86
C ILE A 89 0.26 3.79 -9.10
N ARG A 90 0.80 3.64 -10.31
CA ARG A 90 1.77 2.58 -10.63
C ARG A 90 3.04 2.70 -9.77
N GLN A 91 3.58 3.91 -9.61
CA GLN A 91 4.74 4.16 -8.78
C GLN A 91 4.46 3.78 -7.32
N LEU A 92 3.31 4.19 -6.79
CA LEU A 92 2.88 3.84 -5.44
C LEU A 92 2.74 2.32 -5.24
N GLN A 93 2.20 1.58 -6.23
CA GLN A 93 2.12 0.11 -6.18
C GLN A 93 3.50 -0.55 -6.12
N ASN A 94 4.47 -0.05 -6.89
CA ASN A 94 5.82 -0.60 -6.90
C ASN A 94 6.53 -0.38 -5.56
N ILE A 95 6.38 0.82 -4.98
CA ILE A 95 6.94 1.15 -3.66
C ILE A 95 6.28 0.29 -2.57
N GLU A 96 4.94 0.12 -2.62
CA GLU A 96 4.22 -0.73 -1.67
C GLU A 96 4.63 -2.20 -1.75
N LYS A 97 4.87 -2.72 -2.95
CA LYS A 97 5.43 -4.05 -3.13
C LYS A 97 6.81 -4.18 -2.47
N GLU A 98 7.70 -3.23 -2.71
CA GLU A 98 9.04 -3.21 -2.10
C GLU A 98 8.93 -3.12 -0.56
N ARG A 99 8.02 -2.29 -0.06
CA ARG A 99 7.76 -2.14 1.38
C ARG A 99 7.30 -3.45 2.00
N LEU A 100 6.32 -4.14 1.40
CA LEU A 100 5.82 -5.41 1.90
C LEU A 100 6.92 -6.48 1.93
N GLU A 101 7.72 -6.59 0.86
CA GLU A 101 8.86 -7.51 0.78
C GLU A 101 9.88 -7.24 1.90
N LYS A 102 10.24 -5.97 2.12
CA LYS A 102 11.18 -5.57 3.16
C LYS A 102 10.63 -5.78 4.57
N THR A 103 9.34 -5.53 4.80
CA THR A 103 8.66 -5.79 6.07
C THR A 103 8.63 -7.29 6.38
N ALA A 104 8.27 -8.13 5.40
CA ALA A 104 8.28 -9.58 5.58
C ALA A 104 9.70 -10.09 5.91
N LYS A 105 10.72 -9.60 5.20
CA LYS A 105 12.12 -9.94 5.49
C LYS A 105 12.54 -9.52 6.90
N LEU A 106 12.15 -8.31 7.33
CA LEU A 106 12.43 -7.85 8.69
C LEU A 106 11.80 -8.78 9.74
N GLN A 107 10.53 -9.14 9.58
CA GLN A 107 9.85 -10.04 10.51
C GLN A 107 10.52 -11.42 10.58
N ILE A 108 10.92 -11.99 9.44
CA ILE A 108 11.66 -13.27 9.39
C ILE A 108 12.97 -13.18 10.16
N LEU A 109 13.76 -12.12 9.96
CA LEU A 109 15.03 -11.92 10.66
C LEU A 109 14.82 -11.78 12.17
N THR A 110 13.81 -11.03 12.60
CA THR A 110 13.48 -10.88 14.02
C THR A 110 13.03 -12.19 14.66
N ILE A 111 12.27 -13.03 13.95
CA ILE A 111 11.89 -14.35 14.44
C ILE A 111 13.13 -15.25 14.57
N GLN A 112 14.01 -15.26 13.56
CA GLN A 112 15.25 -16.03 13.60
C GLN A 112 16.18 -15.61 14.75
N ALA A 113 16.27 -14.31 15.02
CA ALA A 113 17.03 -13.79 16.16
C ALA A 113 16.44 -14.21 17.51
N LYS A 114 15.10 -14.33 17.60
CA LYS A 114 14.43 -14.83 18.80
C LYS A 114 14.63 -16.34 19.00
N GLU A 115 14.71 -17.11 17.91
CA GLU A 115 14.76 -18.58 17.93
C GLU A 115 16.18 -19.16 17.89
N SER A 116 17.21 -18.34 17.70
CA SER A 116 18.61 -18.79 17.62
C SER A 116 19.56 -17.89 18.40
N ASP A 117 20.72 -18.44 18.79
CA ASP A 117 21.79 -17.68 19.47
C ASP A 117 22.63 -16.82 18.51
N LYS A 118 22.16 -16.60 17.28
CA LYS A 118 22.88 -15.80 16.28
C LYS A 118 22.59 -14.32 16.48
N ASP A 119 23.64 -13.52 16.42
CA ASP A 119 23.53 -12.06 16.39
C ASP A 119 23.07 -11.60 15.00
N PHE A 120 21.85 -11.04 14.95
CA PHE A 120 21.28 -10.42 13.76
C PHE A 120 21.07 -8.91 13.94
N ASP A 121 21.56 -8.30 15.03
CA ASP A 121 21.18 -6.95 15.44
C ASP A 121 21.49 -5.91 14.37
N GLU A 122 22.69 -5.97 13.78
CA GLU A 122 23.09 -5.07 12.71
C GLU A 122 22.25 -5.28 11.43
N THR A 123 21.95 -6.53 11.08
CA THR A 123 21.14 -6.84 9.88
C THR A 123 19.69 -6.40 10.07
N ILE A 124 19.13 -6.61 11.26
CA ILE A 124 17.79 -6.16 11.63
C ILE A 124 17.74 -4.63 11.56
N LYS A 125 18.74 -3.93 12.11
CA LYS A 125 18.80 -2.47 12.08
C LYS A 125 18.87 -1.93 10.65
N GLN A 126 19.73 -2.48 9.80
CA GLN A 126 19.81 -2.12 8.38
C GLN A 126 18.48 -2.35 7.66
N GLN A 127 17.81 -3.47 7.96
CA GLN A 127 16.52 -3.78 7.36
C GLN A 127 15.41 -2.84 7.85
N GLN A 128 15.43 -2.42 9.13
CA GLN A 128 14.51 -1.41 9.68
C GLN A 128 14.70 -0.06 9.00
N GLU A 129 15.95 0.39 8.84
CA GLU A 129 16.28 1.62 8.11
C GLU A 129 15.76 1.53 6.67
N SER A 130 15.93 0.39 6.01
CA SER A 130 15.44 0.19 4.65
C SER A 130 13.91 0.19 4.54
N VAL A 131 13.18 -0.39 5.50
CA VAL A 131 11.71 -0.29 5.57
C VAL A 131 11.28 1.16 5.76
N LYS A 132 11.98 1.91 6.61
CA LYS A 132 11.71 3.33 6.85
C LYS A 132 11.89 4.15 5.58
N GLU A 133 13.02 4.01 4.88
CA GLU A 133 13.28 4.74 3.63
C GLU A 133 12.20 4.52 2.57
N VAL A 134 11.75 3.27 2.39
CA VAL A 134 10.67 2.97 1.44
C VAL A 134 9.33 3.52 1.92
N THR A 135 9.07 3.50 3.22
CA THR A 135 7.87 4.09 3.81
C THR A 135 7.83 5.60 3.62
N ASP A 136 8.96 6.29 3.79
CA ASP A 136 9.07 7.74 3.58
C ASP A 136 8.78 8.09 2.10
N LYS A 137 9.40 7.36 1.15
CA LYS A 137 9.10 7.51 -0.29
C LYS A 137 7.65 7.23 -0.65
N MET A 138 7.04 6.25 0.01
CA MET A 138 5.63 5.92 -0.19
C MET A 138 4.74 7.09 0.20
N TYR A 139 5.02 7.74 1.34
CA TYR A 139 4.27 8.92 1.78
C TYR A 139 4.44 10.11 0.85
N GLU A 140 5.66 10.37 0.37
CA GLU A 140 5.91 11.45 -0.62
C GLU A 140 5.02 11.28 -1.86
N VAL A 141 5.05 10.11 -2.50
CA VAL A 141 4.24 9.82 -3.70
C VAL A 141 2.74 9.85 -3.39
N TRP A 142 2.35 9.39 -2.19
CA TRP A 142 0.95 9.38 -1.79
C TRP A 142 0.39 10.78 -1.54
N ASP A 143 1.19 11.67 -0.95
CA ASP A 143 0.81 13.06 -0.71
C ASP A 143 0.70 13.83 -2.02
N GLU A 144 1.67 13.68 -2.94
CA GLU A 144 1.56 14.23 -4.30
C GLU A 144 0.29 13.73 -5.01
N LEU A 145 -0.02 12.44 -4.91
CA LEU A 145 -1.22 11.87 -5.52
C LEU A 145 -2.50 12.44 -4.89
N ARG A 146 -2.52 12.68 -3.57
CA ARG A 146 -3.66 13.33 -2.91
C ARG A 146 -3.86 14.76 -3.38
N GLU A 147 -2.79 15.51 -3.63
CA GLU A 147 -2.89 16.86 -4.18
C GLU A 147 -3.55 16.86 -5.56
N GLU A 148 -3.13 15.95 -6.45
CA GLU A 148 -3.76 15.76 -7.77
C GLU A 148 -5.24 15.37 -7.63
N MET A 149 -5.56 14.47 -6.70
CA MET A 149 -6.94 14.06 -6.41
C MET A 149 -7.82 15.22 -5.93
N HIS A 150 -7.28 16.10 -5.09
CA HIS A 150 -7.97 17.32 -4.66
C HIS A 150 -8.18 18.29 -5.82
N GLY A 151 -7.18 18.42 -6.71
CA GLY A 151 -7.29 19.17 -7.96
C GLY A 151 -8.47 18.69 -8.81
N VAL A 152 -8.56 17.39 -9.07
CA VAL A 152 -9.68 16.80 -9.84
C VAL A 152 -11.02 17.04 -9.16
N ALA A 153 -11.11 16.86 -7.84
CA ALA A 153 -12.35 17.07 -7.10
C ALA A 153 -12.84 18.54 -7.20
N SER A 154 -11.92 19.50 -7.18
CA SER A 154 -12.25 20.93 -7.30
C SER A 154 -12.83 21.33 -8.66
N LEU A 155 -12.57 20.52 -9.71
CA LEU A 155 -13.04 20.77 -11.08
C LEU A 155 -14.46 20.24 -11.34
N ILE A 156 -15.04 19.52 -10.39
CA ILE A 156 -16.38 18.90 -10.49
C ILE A 156 -17.41 19.68 -9.64
N CYS A 157 -16.95 20.36 -8.59
CA CYS A 157 -17.76 21.23 -7.72
C CYS A 157 -18.06 22.58 -8.39
#